data_AF-A0A7W4EEU6-F1
#
_entry.id   AF-A0A7W4EEU6-F1
#
_cell.length_a   1.000
_cell.length_b   1.000
_cell.length_c   1.000
_cell.angle_alpha   90.00
_cell.angle_beta   90.00
_cell.angle_gamma   90.00
#
_symmetry.space_group_name_H-M   'P 1'
#
loop_
_entity.id
_entity.type
_entity.pdbx_description
1 polymer ?
#
loop_
_entity_poly.entity_id
_entity_poly.type
_entity_poly.pdbx_seq_one_letter_code
_entity_poly.pdbx_strand_id
1 'polypeptide(L)'
;MVLYKNKNEDLGMYKEYKIDWTQLRTADNENPQILPGKIWTMLHADKDEVADDAYWKIEGNAFFQRNLYQATEPVTTIVTNEIHLGNFSTPGLGFALDLLVEIACGWSAPSEKERGNADLANRCREKIRAIMPDLYRLAETHTDQRVLQGIVDLTDELEPSKQQRAKILSIVEPKAYDERLIRMALRDLRKSLRRL
;
A
#
# COMPACT_ATOMS: atom_id res chain seq x y z
N MET A 1 -14.18 6.73 20.08
CA MET A 1 -14.55 5.58 19.23
C MET A 1 -15.15 6.13 17.94
N VAL A 2 -14.36 6.22 16.87
CA VAL A 2 -14.87 6.63 15.55
C VAL A 2 -15.23 5.34 14.80
N LEU A 3 -16.52 5.18 14.51
CA LEU A 3 -17.07 4.02 13.82
C LEU A 3 -16.91 4.20 12.31
N TYR A 4 -16.01 3.43 11.69
CA TYR A 4 -16.00 3.33 10.24
C TYR A 4 -17.07 2.33 9.79
N LYS A 5 -18.17 2.81 9.18
CA LYS A 5 -19.23 1.96 8.61
C LYS A 5 -19.16 2.02 7.08
N ASN A 6 -18.74 0.92 6.45
CA ASN A 6 -18.83 0.72 5.02
C ASN A 6 -20.28 0.32 4.64
N LYS A 7 -20.84 0.93 3.59
CA LYS A 7 -22.15 0.55 3.01
C LYS A 7 -21.90 -0.19 1.69
N ASN A 8 -21.88 -1.52 1.75
CA ASN A 8 -22.08 -2.40 0.60
C ASN A 8 -23.19 -3.39 0.99
N GLU A 9 -24.42 -3.09 0.57
CA GLU A 9 -25.64 -3.83 0.95
C GLU A 9 -25.66 -5.27 0.40
N ASP A 10 -24.76 -5.63 -0.53
CA ASP A 10 -24.79 -6.91 -1.25
C ASP A 10 -23.85 -8.01 -0.71
N LEU A 11 -22.90 -7.71 0.20
CA LEU A 11 -21.87 -8.69 0.62
C LEU A 11 -21.75 -8.94 2.13
N GLY A 12 -22.52 -8.27 2.98
CA GLY A 12 -22.68 -8.63 4.41
C GLY A 12 -21.42 -8.63 5.30
N MET A 13 -20.27 -8.18 4.81
CA MET A 13 -18.99 -8.23 5.53
C MET A 13 -18.60 -6.84 6.07
N TYR A 14 -19.10 -6.50 7.25
CA TYR A 14 -18.66 -5.32 7.99
C TYR A 14 -17.40 -5.66 8.79
N LYS A 15 -16.21 -5.27 8.32
CA LYS A 15 -15.03 -5.29 9.17
C LYS A 15 -14.89 -3.95 9.88
N GLU A 16 -15.24 -3.95 11.17
CA GLU A 16 -15.07 -2.78 12.03
C GLU A 16 -13.61 -2.70 12.50
N TYR A 17 -12.88 -1.69 12.04
CA TYR A 17 -11.55 -1.41 12.59
C TYR A 17 -11.67 -0.59 13.87
N LYS A 18 -11.53 -1.27 15.01
CA LYS A 18 -11.49 -0.61 16.33
C LYS A 18 -10.11 -0.02 16.58
N ILE A 19 -9.85 1.13 15.97
CA ILE A 19 -8.62 1.90 16.13
C ILE A 19 -8.95 3.21 16.84
N ASP A 20 -8.25 3.49 17.93
CA ASP A 20 -8.31 4.81 18.55
C ASP A 20 -7.33 5.76 17.86
N TRP A 21 -7.82 6.38 16.78
CA TRP A 21 -7.03 7.32 15.99
C TRP A 21 -6.54 8.50 16.82
N THR A 22 -7.26 8.93 17.85
CA THR A 22 -6.93 10.14 18.62
C THR A 22 -5.60 10.05 19.38
N GLN A 23 -5.12 8.82 19.62
CA GLN A 23 -3.90 8.55 20.37
C GLN A 23 -2.69 8.27 19.47
N LEU A 24 -2.88 8.20 18.15
CA LEU A 24 -1.82 7.83 17.22
C LEU A 24 -0.93 9.03 16.91
N ARG A 25 0.38 8.81 16.95
CA ARG A 25 1.37 9.77 16.47
C ARG A 25 1.48 9.74 14.96
N THR A 26 1.68 10.93 14.40
CA THR A 26 1.67 11.26 12.98
C THR A 26 2.92 12.08 12.64
N ALA A 27 3.20 12.23 11.35
CA ALA A 27 4.14 13.22 10.85
C ALA A 27 3.69 14.62 11.30
N ASP A 28 4.63 15.41 11.80
CA ASP A 28 4.44 16.79 12.24
C ASP A 28 3.28 17.04 13.23
N ASN A 29 2.86 16.00 13.98
CA ASN A 29 1.69 16.03 14.88
C ASN A 29 0.37 16.42 14.17
N GLU A 30 0.24 16.09 12.89
CA GLU A 30 -1.00 16.24 12.13
C GLU A 30 -2.16 15.44 12.74
N ASN A 31 -3.40 15.85 12.50
CA ASN A 31 -4.57 15.20 13.12
C ASN A 31 -4.78 13.77 12.56
N PRO A 32 -4.56 12.69 13.34
CA PRO A 32 -4.73 11.31 12.85
C PRO A 32 -6.18 10.94 12.52
N GLN A 33 -7.17 11.69 13.01
CA GLN A 33 -8.59 11.37 12.81
C GLN A 33 -9.06 11.55 11.35
N ILE A 34 -8.26 12.23 10.51
CA ILE A 34 -8.58 12.37 9.08
C ILE A 34 -8.29 11.09 8.29
N LEU A 35 -7.39 10.24 8.81
CA LEU A 35 -6.85 9.09 8.09
C LEU A 35 -7.93 8.09 7.64
N PRO A 36 -8.92 7.69 8.46
CA PRO A 36 -9.97 6.78 7.99
C PRO A 36 -10.72 7.30 6.77
N GLY A 37 -11.10 8.58 6.80
CA GLY A 37 -11.80 9.21 5.68
C GLY A 37 -10.93 9.26 4.43
N LYS A 38 -9.64 9.58 4.58
CA LYS A 38 -8.70 9.65 3.46
C LYS A 38 -8.35 8.28 2.87
N ILE A 39 -8.20 7.24 3.70
CA ILE A 39 -8.03 5.86 3.22
C ILE A 39 -9.23 5.45 2.36
N TRP A 40 -10.45 5.75 2.83
CA TRP A 40 -11.66 5.46 2.07
C TRP A 40 -11.71 6.22 0.75
N THR A 41 -11.49 7.53 0.79
CA THR A 41 -11.48 8.38 -0.41
C THR A 41 -10.46 7.87 -1.42
N MET A 42 -9.25 7.50 -0.99
CA MET A 42 -8.23 6.95 -1.87
C MET A 42 -8.72 5.66 -2.52
N LEU A 43 -9.14 4.67 -1.72
CA LEU A 43 -9.52 3.34 -2.23
C LEU A 43 -10.73 3.37 -3.16
N HIS A 44 -11.64 4.33 -3.00
CA HIS A 44 -12.92 4.37 -3.73
C HIS A 44 -13.01 5.55 -4.71
N ALA A 45 -11.91 6.23 -4.96
CA ALA A 45 -11.84 7.31 -5.93
C ALA A 45 -12.20 6.83 -7.34
N ASP A 46 -13.08 7.55 -8.03
CA ASP A 46 -13.43 7.29 -9.43
C ASP A 46 -12.42 7.90 -10.42
N LYS A 47 -11.52 8.76 -9.91
CA LYS A 47 -10.52 9.51 -10.68
C LYS A 47 -9.18 9.54 -9.96
N ASP A 48 -8.11 9.54 -10.74
CA ASP A 48 -6.74 9.64 -10.25
C ASP A 48 -6.52 10.89 -9.39
N GLU A 49 -7.08 12.03 -9.76
CA GLU A 49 -6.89 13.29 -9.01
C GLU A 49 -7.45 13.20 -7.58
N VAL A 50 -8.54 12.46 -7.39
CA VAL A 50 -9.18 12.25 -6.08
C VAL A 50 -8.36 11.25 -5.26
N ALA A 51 -7.86 10.20 -5.90
CA ALA A 51 -6.99 9.21 -5.28
C ALA A 51 -5.65 9.83 -4.84
N ASP A 52 -5.06 10.68 -5.69
CA ASP A 52 -3.81 11.40 -5.46
C ASP A 52 -3.92 12.39 -4.29
N ASP A 53 -4.95 13.26 -4.24
CA ASP A 53 -5.15 14.15 -3.09
C ASP A 53 -5.24 13.33 -1.79
N ALA A 54 -6.03 12.26 -1.80
CA ALA A 54 -6.20 11.42 -0.63
C ALA A 54 -4.89 10.74 -0.22
N TYR A 55 -4.13 10.21 -1.19
CA TYR A 55 -2.79 9.65 -1.00
C TYR A 55 -1.87 10.67 -0.30
N TRP A 56 -1.75 11.90 -0.82
CA TRP A 56 -0.86 12.91 -0.24
C TRP A 56 -1.24 13.32 1.18
N LYS A 57 -2.54 13.30 1.51
CA LYS A 57 -3.01 13.52 2.89
C LYS A 57 -2.71 12.34 3.81
N ILE A 58 -2.66 11.11 3.29
CA ILE A 58 -2.23 9.94 4.07
C ILE A 58 -0.73 9.98 4.27
N GLU A 59 0.08 10.22 3.22
CA GLU A 59 1.53 10.34 3.32
C GLU A 59 1.88 11.43 4.36
N GLY A 60 1.53 12.69 4.12
CA GLY A 60 1.86 13.81 5.01
C GLY A 60 1.35 13.69 6.47
N ASN A 61 0.60 12.66 6.82
CA ASN A 61 0.11 12.38 8.16
C ASN A 61 0.66 11.06 8.74
N ALA A 62 0.56 9.97 8.00
CA ALA A 62 0.97 8.65 8.47
C ALA A 62 2.46 8.38 8.28
N PHE A 63 3.09 8.89 7.21
CA PHE A 63 4.51 8.73 6.92
C PHE A 63 5.04 9.80 5.96
N PHE A 64 6.13 10.49 6.27
CA PHE A 64 6.66 11.54 5.39
C PHE A 64 8.08 11.23 4.93
N GLN A 65 8.35 11.32 3.63
CA GLN A 65 9.65 10.97 3.04
C GLN A 65 10.15 9.61 3.56
N ARG A 66 9.25 8.61 3.54
CA ARG A 66 9.49 7.23 4.01
C ARG A 66 9.81 7.07 5.51
N ASN A 67 9.69 8.12 6.33
CA ASN A 67 9.70 8.00 7.79
C ASN A 67 8.31 7.58 8.28
N LEU A 68 8.22 6.38 8.85
CA LEU A 68 6.96 5.80 9.31
C LEU A 68 6.69 6.21 10.77
N TYR A 69 5.48 6.74 11.03
CA TYR A 69 5.00 7.11 12.36
C TYR A 69 4.00 6.07 12.88
N GLN A 70 3.63 6.14 14.15
CA GLN A 70 2.73 5.14 14.76
C GLN A 70 1.44 4.91 13.94
N ALA A 71 0.90 5.96 13.31
CA ALA A 71 -0.29 5.88 12.46
C ALA A 71 -0.12 5.05 11.17
N THR A 72 1.11 4.83 10.68
CA THR A 72 1.38 4.03 9.48
C THR A 72 0.87 2.60 9.60
N GLU A 73 1.01 1.98 10.77
CA GLU A 73 0.67 0.57 10.95
C GLU A 73 -0.86 0.30 10.84
N PRO A 74 -1.72 1.10 11.49
CA PRO A 74 -3.16 1.09 11.25
C PRO A 74 -3.55 1.35 9.79
N VAL A 75 -2.92 2.35 9.13
CA VAL A 75 -3.15 2.63 7.70
C VAL A 75 -2.83 1.40 6.85
N THR A 76 -1.64 0.81 7.06
CA THR A 76 -1.19 -0.40 6.36
C THR A 76 -2.19 -1.55 6.57
N THR A 77 -2.64 -1.74 7.81
CA THR A 77 -3.60 -2.80 8.16
C THR A 77 -4.94 -2.65 7.43
N ILE A 78 -5.44 -1.41 7.29
CA ILE A 78 -6.69 -1.16 6.60
C ILE A 78 -6.49 -1.40 5.11
N VAL A 79 -5.51 -0.72 4.50
CA VAL A 79 -5.27 -0.77 3.05
C VAL A 79 -5.04 -2.21 2.58
N THR A 80 -4.20 -2.99 3.27
CA THR A 80 -3.95 -4.38 2.86
C THR A 80 -5.20 -5.24 2.98
N ASN A 81 -6.02 -5.04 4.01
CA ASN A 81 -7.27 -5.78 4.16
C ASN A 81 -8.32 -5.39 3.12
N GLU A 82 -8.46 -4.12 2.77
CA GLU A 82 -9.38 -3.68 1.71
C GLU A 82 -8.96 -4.24 0.34
N ILE A 83 -7.64 -4.30 0.07
CA ILE A 83 -7.10 -5.00 -1.11
C ILE A 83 -7.45 -6.49 -1.09
N HIS A 84 -7.25 -7.17 0.05
CA HIS A 84 -7.58 -8.58 0.20
C HIS A 84 -9.08 -8.86 -0.07
N LEU A 85 -9.96 -7.96 0.38
CA LEU A 85 -11.41 -8.04 0.16
C LEU A 85 -11.84 -7.64 -1.26
N GLY A 86 -10.95 -7.10 -2.08
CA GLY A 86 -11.30 -6.56 -3.40
C GLY A 86 -12.15 -5.28 -3.33
N ASN A 87 -12.11 -4.56 -2.20
CA ASN A 87 -12.95 -3.38 -1.97
C ASN A 87 -12.20 -2.09 -2.33
N PHE A 88 -12.07 -1.85 -3.63
CA PHE A 88 -11.39 -0.69 -4.21
C PHE A 88 -11.88 -0.41 -5.63
N SER A 89 -11.66 0.80 -6.13
CA SER A 89 -11.69 1.14 -7.55
C SER A 89 -10.31 0.93 -8.20
N THR A 90 -10.21 0.91 -9.54
CA THR A 90 -8.91 0.79 -10.22
C THR A 90 -7.98 1.98 -9.95
N PRO A 91 -8.41 3.26 -10.04
CA PRO A 91 -7.60 4.39 -9.60
C PRO A 91 -7.13 4.23 -8.15
N GLY A 92 -8.07 3.88 -7.25
CA GLY A 92 -7.77 3.71 -5.83
C GLY A 92 -6.77 2.60 -5.55
N LEU A 93 -6.84 1.48 -6.26
CA LEU A 93 -5.86 0.39 -6.16
C LEU A 93 -4.46 0.86 -6.58
N GLY A 94 -4.35 1.64 -7.66
CA GLY A 94 -3.06 2.16 -8.13
C GLY A 94 -2.35 2.98 -7.05
N PHE A 95 -3.04 3.96 -6.46
CA PHE A 95 -2.49 4.79 -5.38
C PHE A 95 -2.31 4.03 -4.06
N ALA A 96 -3.18 3.07 -3.77
CA ALA A 96 -3.00 2.20 -2.61
C ALA A 96 -1.71 1.38 -2.71
N LEU A 97 -1.37 0.87 -3.90
CA LEU A 97 -0.13 0.13 -4.11
C LEU A 97 1.09 1.03 -4.01
N ASP A 98 1.07 2.25 -4.55
CA ASP A 98 2.15 3.23 -4.36
C ASP A 98 2.36 3.55 -2.87
N LEU A 99 1.27 3.74 -2.12
CA LEU A 99 1.32 3.93 -0.66
C LEU A 99 2.03 2.76 0.02
N LEU A 100 1.69 1.52 -0.35
CA LEU A 100 2.34 0.34 0.20
C LEU A 100 3.80 0.23 -0.24
N VAL A 101 4.17 0.64 -1.45
CA VAL A 101 5.58 0.68 -1.91
C VAL A 101 6.39 1.62 -1.04
N GLU A 102 5.90 2.84 -0.80
CA GLU A 102 6.58 3.83 0.04
C GLU A 102 6.72 3.34 1.49
N ILE A 103 5.69 2.69 2.03
CA ILE A 103 5.74 2.06 3.35
C ILE A 103 6.75 0.90 3.39
N ALA A 104 6.75 0.03 2.38
CA ALA A 104 7.67 -1.12 2.30
C ALA A 104 9.14 -0.66 2.23
N CYS A 105 9.41 0.40 1.47
CA CYS A 105 10.73 1.01 1.33
C CYS A 105 11.14 1.88 2.53
N GLY A 106 10.22 2.15 3.46
CA GLY A 106 10.43 3.11 4.54
C GLY A 106 11.05 2.58 5.81
N TRP A 107 11.26 3.47 6.78
CA TRP A 107 11.91 3.16 8.05
C TRP A 107 11.18 3.79 9.21
N SER A 108 11.19 3.13 10.37
CA SER A 108 10.61 3.67 11.60
C SER A 108 11.27 5.02 11.89
N ALA A 109 10.45 6.07 12.04
CA ALA A 109 10.94 7.42 12.29
C ALA A 109 11.85 7.45 13.54
N PRO A 110 12.87 8.33 13.62
CA PRO A 110 13.72 8.45 14.80
C PRO A 110 12.92 8.64 16.10
N SER A 111 11.87 9.49 16.06
CA SER A 111 10.98 9.73 17.20
C SER A 111 10.18 8.50 17.62
N GLU A 112 9.85 7.60 16.69
CA GLU A 112 9.22 6.33 17.01
C GLU A 112 10.22 5.36 17.65
N LYS A 113 11.45 5.31 17.15
CA LYS A 113 12.53 4.50 17.76
C LYS A 113 12.80 4.90 19.20
N GLU A 114 12.88 6.19 19.49
CA GLU A 114 13.05 6.74 20.84
C GLU A 114 11.91 6.35 21.79
N ARG A 115 10.71 6.11 21.25
CA ARG A 115 9.52 5.67 21.98
C ARG A 115 9.36 4.15 22.02
N GLY A 116 10.38 3.40 21.62
CA GLY A 116 10.38 1.92 21.64
C GLY A 116 9.72 1.26 20.42
N ASN A 117 9.32 2.02 19.40
CA ASN A 117 8.71 1.51 18.17
C ASN A 117 9.72 1.28 17.04
N ALA A 118 10.89 0.73 17.37
CA ALA A 118 11.97 0.57 16.39
C ALA A 118 11.64 -0.41 15.26
N ASP A 119 10.81 -1.42 15.53
CA ASP A 119 10.37 -2.47 14.63
C ASP A 119 9.11 -2.12 13.81
N LEU A 120 8.56 -0.89 13.95
CA LEU A 120 7.36 -0.44 13.25
C LEU A 120 7.38 -0.73 11.74
N ALA A 121 8.48 -0.41 11.06
CA ALA A 121 8.62 -0.69 9.63
C ALA A 121 8.58 -2.20 9.31
N ASN A 122 9.11 -3.05 10.18
CA ASN A 122 9.04 -4.51 9.98
C ASN A 122 7.60 -5.01 10.10
N ARG A 123 6.86 -4.55 11.10
CA ARG A 123 5.42 -4.89 11.24
C ARG A 123 4.59 -4.43 10.04
N CYS A 124 4.88 -3.25 9.48
CA CYS A 124 4.22 -2.79 8.26
C CYS A 124 4.55 -3.70 7.07
N ARG A 125 5.82 -4.05 6.86
CA ARG A 125 6.22 -5.00 5.80
C ARG A 125 5.59 -6.36 5.96
N GLU A 126 5.46 -6.89 7.18
CA GLU A 126 4.79 -8.18 7.43
C GLU A 126 3.32 -8.15 6.98
N LYS A 127 2.62 -7.04 7.24
CA LYS A 127 1.23 -6.84 6.78
C LYS A 127 1.14 -6.78 5.27
N ILE A 128 2.11 -6.15 4.59
CA ILE A 128 2.15 -6.09 3.12
C ILE A 128 2.50 -7.48 2.55
N ARG A 129 3.47 -8.18 3.14
CA ARG A 129 3.83 -9.55 2.74
C ARG A 129 2.64 -10.50 2.81
N ALA A 130 1.76 -10.33 3.80
CA ALA A 130 0.58 -11.16 3.97
C ALA A 130 -0.38 -11.13 2.76
N ILE A 131 -0.38 -10.06 1.97
CA ILE A 131 -1.26 -9.92 0.79
C ILE A 131 -0.56 -10.18 -0.54
N MET A 132 0.72 -10.60 -0.55
CA MET A 132 1.45 -10.89 -1.80
C MET A 132 0.71 -11.90 -2.71
N PRO A 133 0.08 -12.98 -2.19
CA PRO A 133 -0.72 -13.87 -3.02
C PRO A 133 -1.89 -13.16 -3.73
N ASP A 134 -2.51 -12.17 -3.08
CA ASP A 134 -3.58 -11.37 -3.68
C ASP A 134 -3.04 -10.47 -4.79
N LEU A 135 -1.88 -9.85 -4.57
CA LEU A 135 -1.19 -9.04 -5.59
C LEU A 135 -0.84 -9.86 -6.84
N TYR A 136 -0.46 -11.13 -6.67
CA TYR A 136 -0.17 -12.01 -7.80
C TYR A 136 -1.41 -12.32 -8.62
N ARG A 137 -2.56 -12.55 -7.97
CA ARG A 137 -3.85 -12.71 -8.67
C ARG A 137 -4.28 -11.43 -9.38
N LEU A 138 -4.02 -10.27 -8.76
CA LEU A 138 -4.27 -8.98 -9.41
C LEU A 138 -3.39 -8.79 -10.64
N ALA A 139 -2.11 -9.15 -10.59
CA ALA A 139 -1.20 -9.09 -11.73
C ALA A 139 -1.67 -9.97 -12.90
N GLU A 140 -2.31 -11.11 -12.63
CA GLU A 140 -2.86 -11.99 -13.68
C GLU A 140 -4.06 -11.35 -14.39
N THR A 141 -4.91 -10.61 -13.67
CA THR A 141 -6.21 -10.11 -14.17
C THR A 141 -6.21 -8.65 -14.62
N HIS A 142 -5.36 -7.79 -14.04
CA HIS A 142 -5.32 -6.36 -14.35
C HIS A 142 -4.40 -6.03 -15.54
N THR A 143 -4.69 -4.89 -16.17
CA THR A 143 -3.90 -4.27 -17.27
C THR A 143 -3.53 -2.81 -17.01
N ASP A 144 -4.07 -2.22 -15.94
CA ASP A 144 -3.73 -0.86 -15.52
C ASP A 144 -2.24 -0.74 -15.17
N GLN A 145 -1.56 0.24 -15.76
CA GLN A 145 -0.10 0.32 -15.70
C GLN A 145 0.42 0.73 -14.32
N ARG A 146 -0.33 1.55 -13.58
CA ARG A 146 0.03 1.97 -12.23
C ARG A 146 -0.16 0.81 -11.24
N VAL A 147 -1.28 0.09 -11.37
CA VAL A 147 -1.51 -1.14 -10.59
C VAL A 147 -0.40 -2.16 -10.83
N LEU A 148 -0.08 -2.43 -12.11
CA LEU A 148 0.96 -3.38 -12.46
C LEU A 148 2.36 -2.92 -11.98
N GLN A 149 2.66 -1.62 -12.05
CA GLN A 149 3.88 -1.06 -11.50
C GLN A 149 4.00 -1.31 -9.99
N GLY A 150 2.99 -0.94 -9.20
CA GLY A 150 3.01 -1.13 -7.76
C GLY A 150 3.16 -2.60 -7.34
N ILE A 151 2.56 -3.53 -8.08
CA ILE A 151 2.75 -4.97 -7.84
C ILE A 151 4.20 -5.40 -8.13
N VAL A 152 4.80 -4.91 -9.22
CA VAL A 152 6.20 -5.21 -9.56
C VAL A 152 7.16 -4.65 -8.51
N ASP A 153 6.96 -3.41 -8.09
CA ASP A 153 7.81 -2.76 -7.08
C ASP A 153 7.72 -3.47 -5.72
N LEU A 154 6.50 -3.81 -5.26
CA LEU A 154 6.32 -4.62 -4.04
C LEU A 154 6.92 -6.03 -4.17
N THR A 155 6.85 -6.64 -5.34
CA THR A 155 7.47 -7.94 -5.61
C THR A 155 9.00 -7.84 -5.57
N ASP A 156 9.59 -6.79 -6.13
CA ASP A 156 11.04 -6.60 -6.08
C ASP A 156 11.53 -6.35 -4.65
N GLU A 157 10.77 -5.59 -3.87
CA GLU A 157 11.12 -5.23 -2.50
C GLU A 157 10.90 -6.39 -1.50
N LEU A 158 9.76 -7.09 -1.58
CA LEU A 158 9.31 -7.96 -0.47
C LEU A 158 9.32 -9.46 -0.77
N GLU A 159 9.30 -9.89 -2.03
CA GLU A 159 9.20 -11.32 -2.37
C GLU A 159 10.57 -12.01 -2.30
N PRO A 160 10.83 -12.97 -1.40
CA PRO A 160 12.14 -13.61 -1.31
C PRO A 160 12.42 -14.62 -2.44
N SER A 161 11.39 -15.23 -3.04
CA SER A 161 11.53 -16.28 -4.05
C SER A 161 11.85 -15.70 -5.43
N LYS A 162 13.05 -16.03 -5.94
CA LYS A 162 13.41 -15.74 -7.34
C LYS A 162 12.44 -16.35 -8.35
N GLN A 163 11.93 -17.54 -8.06
CA GLN A 163 10.95 -18.20 -8.93
C GLN A 163 9.66 -17.38 -9.01
N GLN A 164 9.19 -16.86 -7.88
CA GLN A 164 7.99 -16.04 -7.84
C GLN A 164 8.22 -14.66 -8.50
N ARG A 165 9.36 -14.02 -8.26
CA ARG A 165 9.78 -12.80 -8.98
C ARG A 165 9.79 -13.01 -10.49
N ALA A 166 10.36 -14.13 -10.96
CA ALA A 166 10.40 -14.46 -12.38
C ALA A 166 9.00 -14.73 -12.95
N LYS A 167 8.11 -15.40 -12.19
CA LYS A 167 6.72 -15.61 -12.58
C LYS A 167 6.01 -14.27 -12.79
N ILE A 168 6.10 -13.35 -11.84
CA ILE A 168 5.48 -12.02 -11.95
C ILE A 168 6.05 -11.22 -13.12
N LEU A 169 7.37 -11.23 -13.30
CA LEU A 169 7.98 -10.61 -14.46
C LEU A 169 7.37 -11.12 -15.77
N SER A 170 7.23 -12.44 -15.93
CA SER A 170 6.67 -13.04 -17.16
C SER A 170 5.18 -12.73 -17.39
N ILE A 171 4.42 -12.46 -16.32
CA ILE A 171 3.00 -12.08 -16.39
C ILE A 171 2.84 -10.62 -16.79
N VAL A 172 3.68 -9.75 -16.23
CA VAL A 172 3.53 -8.29 -16.34
C VAL A 172 4.21 -7.73 -17.57
N GLU A 173 5.38 -8.27 -17.95
CA GLU A 173 6.17 -7.78 -19.10
C GLU A 173 5.37 -7.71 -20.42
N PRO A 174 4.54 -8.70 -20.79
CA PRO A 174 3.73 -8.63 -22.00
C PRO A 174 2.60 -7.57 -21.95
N LYS A 175 2.22 -7.13 -20.75
CA LYS A 175 1.15 -6.13 -20.52
C LYS A 175 1.69 -4.71 -20.45
N ALA A 176 3.00 -4.55 -20.38
CA ALA A 176 3.66 -3.27 -20.19
C ALA A 176 3.75 -2.49 -21.50
N TYR A 177 3.09 -1.35 -21.57
CA TYR A 177 3.14 -0.44 -22.72
C TYR A 177 3.52 0.99 -22.34
N ASP A 178 3.33 1.41 -21.09
CA ASP A 178 3.73 2.74 -20.64
C ASP A 178 5.23 2.79 -20.31
N GLU A 179 5.99 3.60 -21.07
CA GLU A 179 7.42 3.69 -20.87
C GLU A 179 7.82 4.39 -19.56
N ARG A 180 6.96 5.25 -19.01
CA ARG A 180 7.25 6.12 -17.86
C ARG A 180 6.93 5.44 -16.54
N LEU A 181 5.85 4.68 -16.48
CA LEU A 181 5.40 4.05 -15.25
C LEU A 181 6.13 2.73 -14.99
N ILE A 182 5.92 1.73 -15.84
CA ILE A 182 6.24 0.35 -15.47
C ILE A 182 7.65 -0.11 -15.85
N ARG A 183 8.32 0.58 -16.78
CA ARG A 183 9.63 0.11 -17.28
C ARG A 183 10.73 0.11 -16.24
N MET A 184 10.76 1.12 -15.35
CA MET A 184 11.77 1.17 -14.30
C MET A 184 11.58 0.02 -13.32
N ALA A 185 10.34 -0.21 -12.87
CA ALA A 185 9.96 -1.34 -12.03
C ALA A 185 10.40 -2.69 -12.65
N LEU A 186 10.06 -2.93 -13.93
CA LEU A 186 10.46 -4.16 -14.62
C LEU A 186 11.98 -4.30 -14.77
N ARG A 187 12.69 -3.19 -15.00
CA ARG A 187 14.16 -3.20 -15.07
C ARG A 187 14.75 -3.62 -13.72
N ASP A 188 14.23 -3.10 -12.63
CA ASP A 188 14.78 -3.36 -11.29
C ASP A 188 14.43 -4.78 -10.83
N LEU A 189 13.22 -5.27 -11.12
CA LEU A 189 12.86 -6.69 -10.95
C LEU A 189 13.75 -7.63 -11.81
N ARG A 190 14.05 -7.27 -13.06
CA ARG A 190 15.01 -8.05 -13.89
C ARG A 190 16.41 -8.08 -13.27
N LYS A 191 16.86 -6.99 -12.65
CA LYS A 191 18.18 -6.94 -11.99
C LYS A 191 18.20 -7.81 -10.75
N SER A 192 17.13 -7.84 -9.95
CA SER A 192 17.11 -8.66 -8.73
C SER A 192 17.17 -10.17 -9.00
N LEU A 193 16.69 -10.61 -10.17
CA LEU A 193 16.88 -11.99 -10.63
C LEU A 193 18.36 -12.33 -10.89
N ARG A 194 19.16 -11.36 -11.36
CA ARG A 194 20.58 -11.54 -11.72
C ARG A 194 21.55 -11.46 -10.55
N ARG A 195 21.16 -10.83 -9.43
CA ARG A 195 22.00 -10.73 -8.24
C ARG A 195 22.02 -12.09 -7.53
N LEU A 196 23.08 -12.86 -7.76
CA LEU A 196 23.62 -13.94 -6.91
C LEU A 196 25.14 -13.92 -7.09
#